data_AF-A0A645I7Y7-F1
#
_entry.id   AF-A0A645I7Y7-F1
#
_cell.length_a   1.000
_cell.length_b   1.000
_cell.length_c   1.000
_cell.angle_alpha   90.00
_cell.angle_beta   90.00
_cell.angle_gamma   90.00
#
_symmetry.space_group_name_H-M   'P 1'
#
loop_
_entity.id
_entity.type
_entity.pdbx_description
1 polymer ?
#
loop_
_entity_poly.entity_id
_entity_poly.type
_entity_poly.pdbx_seq_one_letter_code
_entity_poly.pdbx_strand_id
1 'polypeptide(L)'
;MAGYHFGSKPTNLKGLLNHANNYIFKTNKSKEYNTLATINAMKNNDIFVITHPGDKGDVYIEEIAKVAKETNTRLEINSSHKFLNAEQLKKIEHIENTFIVGSDAHIPQNVGNFDLALNTIKEAKIGLSLIENIKF
;
A
#
# COMPACT_ATOMS: atom_id res chain seq x y z
N MET A 1 -9.73 0.10 6.75
CA MET A 1 -8.68 0.26 5.72
C MET A 1 -8.17 1.69 5.76
N ALA A 2 -6.93 1.92 5.37
CA ALA A 2 -6.37 3.26 5.21
C ALA A 2 -5.42 3.33 3.99
N GLY A 3 -5.37 4.49 3.35
CA GLY A 3 -4.47 4.75 2.22
C GLY A 3 -4.36 6.24 1.94
N TYR A 4 -3.19 6.68 1.50
CA TYR A 4 -2.96 8.09 1.21
C TYR A 4 -3.60 8.47 -0.14
N HIS A 5 -4.40 9.54 -0.11
CA HIS A 5 -5.10 10.04 -1.28
C HIS A 5 -4.89 11.54 -1.45
N PHE A 6 -4.91 11.97 -2.70
CA PHE A 6 -4.79 13.38 -3.06
C PHE A 6 -5.99 14.24 -2.63
N GLY A 7 -7.12 13.61 -2.30
CA GLY A 7 -8.25 14.25 -1.63
C GLY A 7 -8.13 14.32 -0.10
N SER A 8 -7.07 13.78 0.50
CA SER A 8 -6.87 13.84 1.95
C SER A 8 -6.64 15.27 2.43
N LYS A 9 -7.45 15.72 3.40
CA LYS A 9 -7.32 17.04 4.01
C LYS A 9 -6.15 17.07 5.00
N PRO A 10 -5.12 17.91 4.81
CA PRO A 10 -4.05 18.07 5.79
C PRO A 10 -4.60 18.63 7.11
N THR A 11 -4.10 18.12 8.23
CA THR A 11 -4.56 18.53 9.58
C THR A 11 -3.66 19.58 10.23
N ASN A 12 -2.47 19.83 9.68
CA ASN A 12 -1.51 20.81 10.15
C ASN A 12 -0.58 21.28 9.02
N LEU A 13 0.21 22.33 9.28
CA LEU A 13 1.14 22.92 8.30
C LEU A 13 2.18 21.92 7.78
N LYS A 14 2.72 21.06 8.64
CA LYS A 14 3.69 20.02 8.23
C LYS A 14 3.06 19.04 7.24
N GLY A 15 1.82 18.61 7.52
CA GLY A 15 1.03 17.77 6.62
C GLY A 15 0.71 18.46 5.30
N LEU A 16 0.39 19.76 5.31
CA LEU A 16 0.13 20.55 4.10
C LEU A 16 1.38 20.64 3.20
N LEU A 17 2.53 20.96 3.80
CA LEU A 17 3.80 21.00 3.08
C LEU A 17 4.18 19.64 2.49
N ASN A 18 3.96 18.56 3.24
CA ASN A 18 4.19 17.21 2.76
C ASN A 18 3.23 16.84 1.61
N HIS A 19 1.96 17.23 1.72
CA HIS A 19 0.96 17.01 0.68
C HIS A 19 1.38 17.67 -0.63
N ALA A 20 1.78 18.95 -0.58
CA ALA A 20 2.30 19.66 -1.76
C ALA A 20 3.58 19.01 -2.31
N ASN A 21 4.47 18.53 -1.44
CA ASN A 21 5.69 17.84 -1.86
C ASN A 21 5.39 16.53 -2.61
N ASN A 22 4.46 15.71 -2.12
CA ASN A 22 4.02 14.48 -2.78
C ASN A 22 3.46 14.74 -4.19
N TYR A 23 2.83 15.90 -4.41
CA TYR A 23 2.35 16.31 -5.73
C TYR A 23 3.47 16.74 -6.68
N ILE A 24 4.48 17.47 -6.19
CA ILE A 24 5.43 18.20 -7.05
C ILE A 24 6.82 17.57 -7.06
N PHE A 25 7.42 17.33 -5.89
CA PHE A 25 8.87 17.10 -5.75
C PHE A 25 9.24 15.67 -5.32
N LYS A 26 8.36 14.97 -4.59
CA LYS A 26 8.54 13.57 -4.14
C LYS A 26 9.92 13.31 -3.49
N THR A 27 10.31 14.19 -2.57
CA THR A 27 11.62 14.12 -1.89
C THR A 27 11.75 12.93 -0.91
N ASN A 28 12.99 12.60 -0.52
CA ASN A 28 13.23 11.62 0.56
C ASN A 28 12.57 12.03 1.89
N LYS A 29 12.54 13.34 2.20
CA LYS A 29 11.87 13.84 3.40
C LYS A 29 10.36 13.58 3.38
N SER A 30 9.71 13.70 2.22
CA SER A 30 8.30 13.32 2.09
C SER A 30 8.11 11.81 2.19
N LYS A 31 9.04 11.02 1.65
CA LYS A 31 9.03 9.56 1.77
C LYS A 31 9.13 9.10 3.23
N GLU A 32 10.04 9.68 4.01
CA GLU A 32 10.16 9.46 5.45
C GLU A 32 8.85 9.83 6.17
N TYR A 33 8.29 11.00 5.86
CA TYR A 33 7.04 11.45 6.47
C TYR A 33 5.88 10.50 6.17
N ASN A 34 5.70 10.11 4.90
CA ASN A 34 4.64 9.18 4.46
C ASN A 34 4.81 7.81 5.14
N THR A 35 6.05 7.33 5.25
CA THR A 35 6.38 6.06 5.90
C THR A 35 5.98 6.10 7.38
N LEU A 36 6.42 7.13 8.11
CA LEU A 36 6.07 7.32 9.52
C LEU A 36 4.56 7.51 9.74
N ALA A 37 3.89 8.26 8.85
CA ALA A 37 2.44 8.44 8.93
C ALA A 37 1.69 7.12 8.76
N THR A 38 2.11 6.27 7.81
CA THR A 38 1.51 4.95 7.57
C THR A 38 1.77 3.99 8.74
N ILE A 39 3.00 3.96 9.28
CA ILE A 39 3.35 3.20 10.49
C ILE A 39 2.49 3.63 11.67
N ASN A 40 2.39 4.93 11.92
CA ASN A 40 1.58 5.46 13.02
C ASN A 40 0.09 5.18 12.83
N ALA A 41 -0.41 5.14 11.59
CA ALA A 41 -1.79 4.77 11.31
C ALA A 41 -2.06 3.33 11.75
N MET A 42 -1.16 2.38 11.39
CA MET A 42 -1.27 0.98 11.81
C MET A 42 -1.11 0.78 13.33
N LYS A 43 -0.16 1.49 13.96
CA LYS A 43 0.12 1.30 15.40
C LYS A 43 -0.93 1.89 16.33
N ASN A 44 -1.63 2.96 15.90
CA ASN A 44 -2.53 3.73 16.77
C ASN A 44 -4.01 3.53 16.44
N ASN A 45 -4.35 2.72 15.44
CA ASN A 45 -5.73 2.47 15.03
C ASN A 45 -5.89 1.02 14.62
N ASP A 46 -7.12 0.51 14.68
CA ASP A 46 -7.46 -0.83 14.18
C ASP A 46 -7.61 -0.81 12.65
N ILE A 47 -6.48 -0.87 11.96
CA ILE A 47 -6.42 -0.88 10.50
C ILE A 47 -6.20 -2.31 10.01
N PHE A 48 -7.23 -2.90 9.40
CA PHE A 48 -7.08 -4.25 8.86
C PHE A 48 -6.33 -4.30 7.51
N VAL A 49 -6.31 -3.21 6.71
CA VAL A 49 -5.62 -3.15 5.40
C VAL A 49 -5.01 -1.76 5.15
N ILE A 50 -3.79 -1.72 4.62
CA ILE A 50 -3.24 -0.55 3.91
C ILE A 50 -3.47 -0.70 2.40
N THR A 51 -4.23 0.23 1.80
CA THR A 51 -4.53 0.21 0.36
C THR A 51 -3.38 0.78 -0.46
N HIS A 52 -3.09 0.12 -1.59
CA HIS A 52 -2.08 0.48 -2.59
C HIS A 52 -0.86 1.24 -2.00
N PRO A 53 -0.09 0.62 -1.07
CA PRO A 53 0.95 1.32 -0.31
C PRO A 53 2.05 1.85 -1.23
N GLY A 54 2.36 3.15 -1.10
CA GLY A 54 3.34 3.84 -1.95
C GLY A 54 2.72 4.58 -3.14
N ASP A 55 1.43 4.39 -3.41
CA ASP A 55 0.71 5.20 -4.39
C ASP A 55 0.42 6.62 -3.87
N LYS A 56 0.51 7.62 -4.76
CA LYS A 56 0.36 9.07 -4.49
C LYS A 56 1.35 9.67 -3.47
N GLY A 57 2.00 8.88 -2.63
CA GLY A 57 3.05 9.27 -1.70
C GLY A 57 4.02 8.12 -1.47
N ASP A 58 5.29 8.32 -1.83
CA ASP A 58 6.29 7.26 -1.82
C ASP A 58 6.57 6.75 -0.39
N VAL A 59 6.77 5.43 -0.33
CA VAL A 59 7.00 4.45 0.74
C VAL A 59 8.41 3.90 0.97
N TYR A 60 8.96 3.87 2.19
CA TYR A 60 9.92 2.79 2.51
C TYR A 60 9.15 1.50 2.81
N ILE A 61 8.88 0.71 1.77
CA ILE A 61 7.97 -0.43 1.87
C ILE A 61 8.40 -1.49 2.88
N GLU A 62 9.70 -1.74 3.04
CA GLU A 62 10.21 -2.70 4.03
C GLU A 62 9.84 -2.31 5.47
N GLU A 63 9.89 -1.01 5.79
CA GLU A 63 9.50 -0.49 7.10
C GLU A 63 7.99 -0.61 7.32
N ILE A 64 7.18 -0.36 6.27
CA ILE A 64 5.74 -0.60 6.31
C ILE A 64 5.43 -2.08 6.52
N ALA A 65 6.11 -2.96 5.78
CA ALA A 65 5.89 -4.40 5.82
C ALA A 65 6.20 -5.01 7.19
N LYS A 66 7.29 -4.60 7.83
CA LYS A 66 7.61 -5.02 9.22
C LYS A 66 6.47 -4.69 10.18
N VAL A 67 6.02 -3.43 10.18
CA VAL A 67 4.94 -2.99 11.08
C VAL A 67 3.59 -3.62 10.70
N ALA A 68 3.32 -3.81 9.40
CA ALA A 68 2.12 -4.50 8.95
C ALA A 68 2.06 -5.93 9.48
N LYS A 69 3.19 -6.65 9.50
CA LYS A 69 3.29 -7.99 10.12
C LYS A 69 3.04 -7.94 11.62
N GLU A 70 3.67 -7.00 12.34
CA GLU A 70 3.50 -6.81 13.79
C GLU A 70 2.04 -6.52 14.20
N THR A 71 1.35 -5.72 13.39
CA THR A 71 -0.01 -5.26 13.66
C THR A 71 -1.09 -6.15 13.04
N ASN A 72 -0.72 -7.25 12.38
CA ASN A 72 -1.63 -8.10 11.60
C ASN A 72 -2.44 -7.29 10.55
N THR A 73 -1.82 -6.27 9.96
CA THR A 73 -2.40 -5.46 8.89
C THR A 73 -2.05 -6.07 7.54
N ARG A 74 -3.03 -6.23 6.65
CA ARG A 74 -2.77 -6.70 5.28
C ARG A 74 -2.26 -5.56 4.39
N LEU A 75 -1.46 -5.91 3.38
CA LEU A 75 -1.04 -4.99 2.32
C LEU A 75 -1.80 -5.29 1.03
N GLU A 76 -2.36 -4.27 0.40
CA GLU A 76 -3.10 -4.45 -0.86
C GLU A 76 -2.17 -4.50 -2.09
N ILE A 77 -2.40 -5.51 -2.93
CA ILE A 77 -1.91 -5.58 -4.31
C ILE A 77 -3.08 -5.17 -5.21
N ASN A 78 -2.97 -4.01 -5.83
CA ASN A 78 -4.08 -3.30 -6.47
C ASN A 78 -4.01 -3.39 -8.01
N SER A 79 -5.17 -3.46 -8.69
CA SER A 79 -5.24 -3.57 -10.16
C SER A 79 -5.49 -2.25 -10.90
N SER A 80 -5.66 -1.14 -10.19
CA SER A 80 -5.77 0.21 -10.75
C SER A 80 -4.54 1.08 -10.47
N HIS A 81 -3.70 0.68 -9.51
CA HIS A 81 -2.53 1.42 -9.07
C HIS A 81 -1.22 0.67 -9.34
N LYS A 82 -0.14 1.41 -9.55
CA LYS A 82 1.19 0.85 -9.86
C LYS A 82 1.92 0.28 -8.66
N PHE A 83 1.40 0.48 -7.45
CA PHE A 83 1.97 0.02 -6.20
C PHE A 83 0.89 -0.71 -5.40
N LEU A 84 1.18 -1.75 -4.64
CA LEU A 84 2.46 -2.42 -4.42
C LEU A 84 2.94 -3.21 -5.67
N ASN A 85 4.17 -2.94 -6.16
CA ASN A 85 4.67 -3.58 -7.40
C ASN A 85 5.53 -4.83 -7.15
N ALA A 86 5.87 -5.55 -8.22
CA ALA A 86 6.61 -6.81 -8.14
C ALA A 86 8.01 -6.66 -7.52
N GLU A 87 8.72 -5.55 -7.78
CA GLU A 87 10.03 -5.29 -7.17
C GLU A 87 9.92 -5.11 -5.65
N GLN A 88 8.92 -4.32 -5.22
CA GLN A 88 8.67 -4.09 -3.81
C GLN A 88 8.17 -5.35 -3.10
N LEU A 89 7.32 -6.16 -3.73
CA LEU A 89 6.91 -7.46 -3.20
C LEU A 89 8.11 -8.39 -2.98
N LYS A 90 9.01 -8.49 -3.96
CA LYS A 90 10.25 -9.29 -3.82
C LYS A 90 11.11 -8.80 -2.65
N LYS A 91 11.18 -7.48 -2.42
CA LYS A 91 11.93 -6.92 -1.28
C LYS A 91 11.36 -7.34 0.07
N ILE A 92 10.05 -7.50 0.18
CA ILE A 92 9.38 -7.81 1.46
C ILE A 92 8.93 -9.27 1.59
N GLU A 93 9.18 -10.11 0.59
CA GLU A 93 8.75 -11.51 0.54
C GLU A 93 9.13 -12.28 1.82
N HIS A 94 10.37 -12.08 2.29
CA HIS A 94 10.93 -12.73 3.48
C HIS A 94 10.23 -12.38 4.81
N ILE A 95 9.38 -11.34 4.83
CA ILE A 95 8.60 -10.93 6.01
C ILE A 95 7.31 -11.76 6.14
N GLU A 96 6.89 -12.40 5.02
CA GLU A 96 5.68 -13.22 4.95
C GLU A 96 4.43 -12.44 5.37
N ASN A 97 4.26 -11.21 4.87
CA ASN A 97 3.04 -10.44 5.10
C ASN A 97 1.81 -11.14 4.51
N THR A 98 0.66 -10.89 5.12
CA THR A 98 -0.63 -11.23 4.51
C THR A 98 -1.01 -10.13 3.51
N PHE A 99 -1.38 -10.53 2.31
CA PHE A 99 -1.79 -9.65 1.23
C PHE A 99 -3.28 -9.80 0.94
N ILE A 100 -3.85 -8.75 0.36
CA ILE A 100 -5.17 -8.81 -0.29
C ILE A 100 -5.06 -8.32 -1.73
N VAL A 101 -5.98 -8.78 -2.58
CA VAL A 101 -6.12 -8.27 -3.95
C VAL A 101 -7.34 -7.37 -4.06
N GLY A 102 -7.16 -6.19 -4.67
CA GLY A 102 -8.20 -5.19 -4.87
C GLY A 102 -8.26 -4.70 -6.32
N SER A 103 -9.46 -4.46 -6.85
CA SER A 103 -9.66 -3.87 -8.19
C SER A 103 -9.65 -2.34 -8.14
N ASP A 104 -10.08 -1.76 -7.01
CA ASP A 104 -10.30 -0.31 -6.84
C ASP A 104 -11.13 0.30 -7.98
N ALA A 105 -12.18 -0.44 -8.34
CA ALA A 105 -13.05 -0.12 -9.46
C ALA A 105 -13.89 1.14 -9.17
N HIS A 106 -13.73 2.16 -10.01
CA HIS A 106 -14.54 3.37 -10.00
C HIS A 106 -15.72 3.32 -11.01
N ILE A 107 -15.84 2.20 -11.75
CA ILE A 107 -16.98 1.88 -12.63
C ILE A 107 -17.35 0.39 -12.48
N PRO A 108 -18.63 -0.01 -12.64
CA PRO A 108 -19.07 -1.38 -12.42
C PRO A 108 -18.34 -2.44 -13.26
N GLN A 109 -17.96 -2.11 -14.49
CA GLN A 109 -17.32 -3.03 -15.43
C GLN A 109 -15.93 -3.50 -14.97
N ASN A 110 -15.27 -2.75 -14.09
CA ASN A 110 -13.96 -3.09 -13.56
C ASN A 110 -14.02 -3.83 -12.22
N VAL A 111 -15.22 -4.02 -11.64
CA VAL A 111 -15.36 -4.76 -10.39
C VAL A 111 -14.92 -6.20 -10.63
N GLY A 112 -13.94 -6.65 -9.84
CA GLY A 112 -13.37 -8.00 -9.98
C GLY A 112 -12.33 -8.13 -11.08
N ASN A 113 -11.99 -7.06 -11.81
CA ASN A 113 -10.82 -7.07 -12.67
C ASN A 113 -9.56 -7.06 -11.80
N PHE A 114 -8.89 -8.21 -11.73
CA PHE A 114 -7.69 -8.42 -10.92
C PHE A 114 -6.45 -8.72 -11.77
N ASP A 115 -6.52 -8.53 -13.09
CA ASP A 115 -5.49 -9.01 -14.02
C ASP A 115 -4.11 -8.43 -13.69
N LEU A 116 -4.04 -7.12 -13.40
CA LEU A 116 -2.78 -6.46 -13.05
C LEU A 116 -2.22 -6.96 -11.71
N ALA A 117 -3.06 -7.11 -10.69
CA ALA A 117 -2.63 -7.63 -9.39
C ALA A 117 -2.13 -9.08 -9.50
N LEU A 118 -2.86 -9.95 -10.21
CA LEU A 118 -2.49 -11.36 -10.41
C LEU A 118 -1.18 -11.49 -11.20
N ASN A 119 -0.99 -10.67 -12.23
CA ASN A 119 0.28 -10.61 -12.97
C ASN A 119 1.44 -10.15 -12.08
N THR A 120 1.20 -9.16 -11.22
CA THR A 120 2.18 -8.64 -10.26
C THR A 120 2.58 -9.70 -9.24
N ILE A 121 1.62 -10.45 -8.70
CA ILE A 121 1.85 -11.60 -7.80
C ILE A 121 2.71 -12.66 -8.49
N LYS A 122 2.35 -13.03 -9.72
CA LYS A 122 3.07 -14.04 -10.51
C LYS A 122 4.51 -13.62 -10.79
N GLU A 123 4.73 -12.37 -11.18
CA GLU A 123 6.07 -11.82 -11.45
C GLU A 123 6.93 -11.76 -10.17
N ALA A 124 6.30 -11.41 -9.04
CA ALA A 124 6.92 -11.39 -7.72
C ALA A 124 7.17 -12.78 -7.13
N LYS A 125 6.55 -13.83 -7.69
CA LYS A 125 6.56 -15.21 -7.17
C LYS A 125 6.02 -15.33 -5.74
N ILE A 126 5.09 -14.45 -5.35
CA ILE A 126 4.47 -14.49 -4.03
C ILE A 126 3.59 -15.74 -3.92
N GLY A 127 3.79 -16.50 -2.85
CA GLY A 127 2.99 -17.68 -2.53
C GLY A 127 1.52 -17.31 -2.33
N LEU A 128 0.62 -18.02 -3.01
CA LEU A 128 -0.81 -17.71 -2.97
C LEU A 128 -1.43 -17.94 -1.59
N SER A 129 -0.79 -18.74 -0.73
CA SER A 129 -1.17 -18.91 0.68
C SER A 129 -1.06 -17.63 1.52
N LEU A 130 -0.29 -16.64 1.05
CA LEU A 130 -0.18 -15.33 1.69
C LEU A 130 -1.30 -14.37 1.26
N ILE A 131 -2.15 -14.75 0.30
CA ILE A 131 -3.24 -13.91 -0.20
C ILE A 131 -4.55 -14.35 0.42
N GLU A 132 -5.12 -13.50 1.27
CA GLU A 132 -6.26 -13.87 2.11
C GLU A 132 -7.57 -14.05 1.34
N ASN A 133 -7.81 -13.22 0.32
CA ASN A 133 -9.09 -13.14 -0.37
C ASN A 133 -9.11 -13.86 -1.74
N ILE A 134 -8.14 -14.74 -1.99
CA ILE A 134 -8.16 -15.68 -3.12
C ILE A 134 -8.30 -17.09 -2.54
N LYS A 135 -9.30 -17.85 -3.02
CA LYS A 135 -9.50 -19.25 -2.64
C LYS A 135 -9.21 -20.14 -3.85
N PHE A 136 -8.58 -21.28 -3.59
CA PHE A 136 -8.35 -22.36 -4.55
C PHE A 136 -9.33 -23.50 -4.27
#